data_AF-A0A6A8AF74-F1
#
_entry.id   AF-A0A6A8AF74-F1
#
_cell.length_a   1.000
_cell.length_b   1.000
_cell.length_c   1.000
_cell.angle_alpha   90.00
_cell.angle_beta   90.00
_cell.angle_gamma   90.00
#
_symmetry.space_group_name_H-M   'P 1'
#
loop_
_entity.id
_entity.type
_entity.pdbx_description
1 polymer ?
#
loop_
_entity_poly.entity_id
_entity_poly.type
_entity_poly.pdbx_seq_one_letter_code
_entity_poly.pdbx_strand_id
1 'polypeptide(L)'
;MSNAEMMENEHQRRALAVEGALMLLIDGLASRGTISVDEAEDMLRVLGSSSEGSAARASSSLRVVKQIRRLRRGDGMATPGA
;
A
#
# COMPACT_ATOMS: atom_id res chain seq x y z
N MET A 1 20.50 -25.55 8.56
CA MET A 1 19.96 -24.73 7.46
C MET A 1 20.96 -24.73 6.33
N SER A 2 20.51 -25.01 5.12
CA SER A 2 21.38 -25.00 3.93
C SER A 2 21.64 -23.56 3.46
N ASN A 3 22.71 -23.35 2.69
CA ASN A 3 23.03 -22.04 2.14
C ASN A 3 21.92 -21.52 1.19
N ALA A 4 21.20 -22.44 0.53
CA ALA A 4 20.06 -22.13 -0.32
C ALA A 4 18.86 -21.61 0.50
N GLU A 5 18.56 -22.24 1.64
CA GLU A 5 17.49 -21.78 2.55
C GLU A 5 17.79 -20.38 3.12
N MET A 6 19.05 -20.05 3.37
CA MET A 6 19.43 -18.71 3.85
C MET A 6 19.23 -17.64 2.77
N MET A 7 19.60 -17.95 1.53
CA MET A 7 19.40 -17.06 0.38
C MET A 7 17.91 -16.80 0.13
N GLU A 8 17.08 -17.85 0.14
CA GLU A 8 15.63 -17.75 -0.06
C GLU A 8 14.96 -16.90 1.03
N ASN A 9 15.33 -17.11 2.30
CA ASN A 9 14.83 -16.29 3.40
C ASN A 9 15.21 -14.81 3.27
N GLU A 10 16.44 -14.50 2.85
CA GLU A 10 16.87 -13.12 2.63
C GLU A 10 16.15 -12.48 1.44
N HIS A 11 15.93 -13.22 0.35
CA HIS A 11 15.11 -12.76 -0.77
C HIS A 11 13.68 -12.44 -0.33
N GLN A 12 13.06 -13.33 0.45
CA GLN A 12 11.71 -13.11 0.97
C GLN A 12 11.66 -11.89 1.89
N ARG A 13 12.63 -11.74 2.80
CA ARG A 13 12.73 -10.58 3.68
C ARG A 13 12.86 -9.27 2.90
N ARG A 14 13.68 -9.23 1.85
CA ARG A 14 13.82 -8.04 0.99
C ARG A 14 12.54 -7.74 0.22
N ALA A 15 11.88 -8.76 -0.33
CA ALA A 15 10.60 -8.59 -1.02
C ALA A 15 9.54 -7.98 -0.08
N LEU A 16 9.43 -8.50 1.16
CA LEU A 16 8.52 -7.97 2.16
C LEU A 16 8.84 -6.52 2.58
N ALA A 17 10.13 -6.15 2.60
CA ALA A 17 10.55 -4.78 2.91
C ALA A 17 10.20 -3.81 1.78
N VAL A 18 10.41 -4.21 0.52
CA VAL A 18 10.04 -3.42 -0.67
C VAL A 18 8.53 -3.21 -0.72
N GLU A 19 7.75 -4.25 -0.46
CA GLU A 19 6.30 -4.17 -0.42
C GLU A 19 5.81 -3.20 0.66
N GLY A 20 6.41 -3.25 1.87
CA GLY A 20 6.10 -2.29 2.93
C GLY A 20 6.45 -0.85 2.57
N ALA A 21 7.60 -0.63 1.92
CA ALA A 21 7.98 0.70 1.43
C ALA A 21 7.01 1.25 0.38
N LEU A 22 6.52 0.37 -0.52
CA LEU A 22 5.56 0.75 -1.53
C LEU A 22 4.19 1.12 -0.93
N MET A 23 3.73 0.38 0.09
CA MET A 23 2.49 0.74 0.81
C MET A 23 2.59 2.11 1.48
N LEU A 24 3.72 2.41 2.16
CA LEU A 24 3.96 3.73 2.75
C LEU A 24 3.97 4.85 1.72
N LEU A 25 4.55 4.59 0.54
CA LEU A 25 4.56 5.54 -0.57
C LEU A 25 3.13 5.81 -1.08
N ILE A 26 2.33 4.76 -1.27
CA ILE A 26 0.92 4.89 -1.70
C ILE A 26 0.12 5.71 -0.69
N ASP A 27 0.25 5.43 0.60
CA ASP A 27 -0.42 6.19 1.67
C ASP A 27 0.03 7.67 1.66
N GLY A 28 1.32 7.92 1.44
CA GLY A 28 1.89 9.26 1.31
C GLY A 28 1.35 10.05 0.10
N LEU A 29 1.26 9.40 -1.07
CA LEU A 29 0.73 10.03 -2.28
C LEU A 29 -0.78 10.29 -2.16
N ALA A 30 -1.53 9.33 -1.61
CA ALA A 30 -2.97 9.47 -1.39
C ALA A 30 -3.26 10.60 -0.40
N SER A 31 -2.56 10.66 0.73
CA SER A 31 -2.74 11.69 1.77
C SER A 31 -2.43 13.11 1.28
N ARG A 32 -1.47 13.26 0.36
CA ARG A 32 -1.14 14.54 -0.29
C ARG A 32 -2.06 14.90 -1.45
N GLY A 33 -2.90 13.96 -1.89
CA GLY A 33 -3.80 14.17 -3.04
C GLY A 33 -3.06 14.17 -4.37
N THR A 34 -1.86 13.58 -4.42
CA THR A 34 -1.08 13.40 -5.65
C THR A 34 -1.66 12.28 -6.51
N ILE A 35 -2.25 11.27 -5.88
CA ILE A 35 -3.07 10.25 -6.52
C ILE A 35 -4.47 10.28 -5.91
N SER A 36 -5.46 9.83 -6.68
CA SER A 36 -6.82 9.67 -6.18
C SER A 36 -6.90 8.54 -5.15
N VAL A 37 -7.94 8.62 -4.32
CA VAL A 37 -8.23 7.57 -3.33
C VAL A 37 -8.51 6.24 -4.00
N ASP A 38 -9.23 6.25 -5.13
CA ASP A 38 -9.61 5.02 -5.82
C ASP A 38 -8.37 4.35 -6.47
N GLU A 39 -7.44 5.13 -7.05
CA GLU A 39 -6.14 4.60 -7.51
C GLU A 39 -5.32 3.98 -6.37
N ALA A 40 -5.28 4.64 -5.21
CA ALA A 40 -4.60 4.11 -4.04
C ALA A 40 -5.25 2.80 -3.54
N GLU A 41 -6.58 2.70 -3.56
CA GLU A 41 -7.30 1.47 -3.20
C GLU A 41 -6.96 0.31 -4.16
N ASP A 42 -6.92 0.57 -5.46
CA ASP A 42 -6.60 -0.45 -6.47
C ASP A 42 -5.16 -0.96 -6.35
N MET A 43 -4.20 -0.05 -6.16
CA MET A 43 -2.80 -0.41 -5.94
C MET A 43 -2.61 -1.28 -4.69
N LEU A 44 -3.29 -0.94 -3.58
CA LEU A 44 -3.21 -1.73 -2.35
C LEU A 44 -3.86 -3.11 -2.49
N ARG A 45 -4.94 -3.25 -3.30
CA ARG A 45 -5.53 -4.56 -3.60
C ARG A 45 -4.59 -5.46 -4.38
N VAL A 46 -3.88 -4.91 -5.37
CA VAL A 46 -2.86 -5.65 -6.13
C VAL A 46 -1.76 -6.15 -5.20
N LEU A 47 -1.24 -5.29 -4.33
CA LEU A 47 -0.22 -5.70 -3.35
C LEU A 47 -0.73 -6.74 -2.35
N GLY A 48 -1.96 -6.57 -1.87
CA GLY A 48 -2.60 -7.50 -0.94
C GLY A 48 -2.86 -8.91 -1.52
N SER A 49 -2.92 -9.04 -2.85
CA SER A 49 -3.13 -10.33 -3.52
C SER A 49 -1.88 -11.22 -3.58
N SER A 50 -0.70 -10.68 -3.26
CA SER A 50 0.59 -11.36 -3.45
C SER A 50 0.95 -12.38 -2.35
N SER A 51 0.38 -12.28 -1.14
CA SER A 51 0.64 -13.19 -0.01
C SER A 51 -0.29 -12.86 1.18
N GLU A 52 -0.53 -13.81 2.10
CA GLU A 52 -1.30 -13.57 3.35
C GLU A 52 -0.69 -12.45 4.21
N GLY A 53 0.65 -12.40 4.33
CA GLY A 53 1.33 -11.32 5.05
C GLY A 53 1.17 -9.96 4.37
N SER A 54 1.09 -9.96 3.04
CA SER A 54 0.79 -8.78 2.22
C SER A 54 -0.66 -8.34 2.36
N ALA A 55 -1.60 -9.28 2.47
CA ALA A 55 -3.01 -8.99 2.70
C ALA A 55 -3.25 -8.29 4.05
N ALA A 56 -2.59 -8.74 5.12
CA ALA A 56 -2.69 -8.11 6.44
C ALA A 56 -2.18 -6.66 6.43
N ARG A 57 -1.03 -6.39 5.79
CA ARG A 57 -0.45 -5.04 5.68
C ARG A 57 -1.27 -4.14 4.77
N ALA A 58 -1.69 -4.65 3.60
CA ALA A 58 -2.58 -3.94 2.69
C ALA A 58 -3.92 -3.56 3.36
N SER A 59 -4.47 -4.42 4.23
CA SER A 59 -5.70 -4.12 4.97
C SER A 59 -5.57 -2.90 5.89
N SER A 60 -4.37 -2.67 6.42
CA SER A 60 -4.08 -1.54 7.31
C SER A 60 -3.96 -0.24 6.51
N SER A 61 -3.22 -0.23 5.40
CA SER A 61 -3.17 0.91 4.48
C SER A 61 -4.53 1.21 3.84
N LEU A 62 -5.31 0.19 3.47
CA LEU A 62 -6.69 0.36 2.97
C LEU A 62 -7.58 1.07 3.99
N ARG A 63 -7.37 0.84 5.29
CA ARG A 63 -8.09 1.55 6.35
C ARG A 63 -7.73 3.03 6.37
N VAL A 64 -6.45 3.37 6.20
CA VAL A 64 -5.97 4.76 6.12
C VAL A 64 -6.56 5.46 4.90
N VAL A 65 -6.51 4.84 3.72
CA VAL A 65 -7.08 5.38 2.48
C VAL A 65 -8.60 5.60 2.61
N LYS A 66 -9.32 4.65 3.22
CA LYS A 66 -10.76 4.81 3.51
C LYS A 66 -11.05 5.96 4.49
N GLN A 67 -10.16 6.21 5.46
CA GLN A 67 -10.29 7.37 6.35
C GLN A 67 -10.01 8.67 5.62
N ILE A 68 -8.99 8.73 4.77
CA ILE A 68 -8.73 9.89 3.89
C ILE A 68 -9.96 10.18 3.05
N ARG A 69 -10.59 9.15 2.47
CA ARG A 69 -11.86 9.27 1.73
C ARG A 69 -12.98 9.87 2.57
N ARG A 70 -13.13 9.44 3.82
CA ARG A 70 -14.17 9.97 4.73
C ARG A 70 -13.90 11.43 5.10
N LEU A 71 -12.66 11.76 5.42
CA LEU A 71 -12.26 13.14 5.75
C LEU A 71 -12.45 14.08 4.55
N ARG A 72 -12.11 13.61 3.35
CA ARG A 72 -12.32 14.33 2.09
C ARG A 72 -13.76 14.31 1.58
N ARG A 73 -14.68 13.55 2.17
CA ARG A 73 -16.11 13.65 1.81
C ARG A 73 -16.75 14.99 2.25
N GLY A 74 -16.02 15.83 2.99
CA GLY A 74 -16.33 17.27 3.14
C GLY A 74 -15.77 18.18 2.03
N ASP A 75 -14.74 17.73 1.30
CA ASP A 75 -14.04 18.43 0.20
C ASP A 75 -13.94 17.51 -1.02
N GLY A 76 -15.05 16.85 -1.37
CA GLY A 76 -15.11 16.02 -2.55
C GLY A 76 -14.70 16.87 -3.76
N MET A 77 -13.72 16.39 -4.53
CA MET A 77 -13.30 16.86 -5.88
C MET A 77 -11.96 17.58 -6.03
N ALA A 78 -11.21 17.93 -4.98
CA ALA A 78 -9.94 18.64 -5.20
C ALA A 78 -8.73 17.71 -5.27
N THR A 79 -8.58 16.98 -6.39
CA THR A 79 -7.25 16.55 -6.85
C THR A 79 -6.68 17.72 -7.66
N PRO A 80 -5.57 18.37 -7.29
CA PRO A 80 -4.94 19.33 -8.19
C PRO A 80 -4.39 18.59 -9.41
N GLY A 81 -5.05 18.73 -10.57
CA GLY A 81 -4.50 18.29 -11.86
C GLY A 81 -5.24 17.17 -12.61
N ALA A 82 -6.51 16.87 -12.29
CA ALA A 82 -7.39 16.05 -13.13
C ALA A 82 -8.47 16.90 -13.82
#